data_AF-A0A7S7TM41-F1
#
_entry.id   AF-A0A7S7TM41-F1
#
_cell.length_a   1.000
_cell.length_b   1.000
_cell.length_c   1.000
_cell.angle_alpha   90.00
_cell.angle_beta   90.00
_cell.angle_gamma   90.00
#
_symmetry.space_group_name_H-M   'P 1'
#
loop_
_entity.id
_entity.type
_entity.pdbx_description
1 polymer ?
#
loop_
_entity_poly.entity_id
_entity_poly.type
_entity_poly.pdbx_seq_one_letter_code
_entity_poly.pdbx_strand_id
1 'polypeptide(L)'
;MTVDPAEDGACKALWLALIERMIMDACGISCTELEHQQALSWLFKPNRGFSEACALAGLEPSYVRVRARQHVDAAEQGVVLSAEQPVKPTRTKLPDRVCTIRGRTMRLADWINKSPVSKPAVYSRIRRGWSIEAALFTPPTINGKPRGWGQTPAKSGPDRLFPTAQDSV
;
A
#
# COMPACT_ATOMS: atom_id res chain seq x y z
N MET A 1 6.88 -29.45 -34.35
CA MET A 1 8.00 -28.72 -33.72
C MET A 1 7.56 -28.38 -32.31
N THR A 2 7.84 -29.29 -31.38
CA THR A 2 7.49 -29.16 -29.97
C THR A 2 8.66 -28.44 -29.32
N VAL A 3 8.50 -27.13 -29.07
CA VAL A 3 9.50 -26.35 -28.34
C VAL A 3 9.45 -26.78 -26.88
N ASP A 4 10.57 -27.28 -26.36
CA ASP A 4 10.71 -27.72 -24.98
C ASP A 4 10.44 -26.55 -24.01
N PRO A 5 9.56 -26.71 -23.01
CA PRO A 5 9.19 -25.63 -22.08
C PRO A 5 10.36 -25.17 -21.19
N ALA A 6 11.45 -25.95 -21.14
CA ALA A 6 12.66 -25.62 -20.38
C ALA A 6 13.51 -24.53 -21.06
N GLU A 7 13.53 -24.48 -22.39
CA GLU A 7 14.30 -23.48 -23.16
C GLU A 7 13.60 -22.11 -23.11
N ASP A 8 12.26 -22.13 -23.08
CA ASP A 8 11.41 -20.94 -23.01
C ASP A 8 11.64 -20.14 -21.70
N GLY A 9 11.95 -20.85 -20.61
CA GLY A 9 12.26 -20.25 -19.31
C GLY A 9 13.61 -19.54 -19.27
N ALA A 10 14.64 -20.11 -19.90
CA ALA A 10 15.98 -19.53 -19.96
C ALA A 10 16.01 -18.26 -20.82
N CYS A 11 15.30 -18.26 -21.96
CA CYS A 11 15.15 -17.07 -22.79
C CYS A 11 14.42 -15.95 -22.04
N LYS A 12 13.31 -16.25 -21.35
CA LYS A 12 12.58 -15.26 -20.53
C LYS A 12 13.47 -14.66 -19.45
N ALA A 13 14.22 -15.49 -18.73
CA ALA A 13 15.13 -15.02 -17.68
C ALA A 13 16.20 -14.06 -18.21
N LEU A 14 16.74 -14.33 -19.40
CA LEU A 14 17.72 -13.46 -20.05
C LEU A 14 17.11 -12.09 -20.39
N TRP A 15 15.92 -12.07 -21.00
CA TRP A 15 15.25 -10.82 -21.35
C TRP A 15 14.80 -10.01 -20.13
N LEU A 16 14.35 -10.69 -19.07
CA LEU A 16 14.06 -10.06 -17.79
C LEU A 16 15.30 -9.41 -17.18
N ALA A 17 16.43 -10.13 -17.14
CA ALA A 17 17.68 -9.60 -16.63
C ALA A 17 18.17 -8.39 -17.44
N LEU A 18 18.01 -8.42 -18.76
CA LEU A 18 18.32 -7.27 -19.62
C LEU A 18 17.43 -6.06 -19.29
N ILE A 19 16.12 -6.26 -19.16
CA ILE A 19 15.18 -5.18 -18.82
C ILE A 19 15.51 -4.59 -17.45
N GLU A 20 15.78 -5.42 -16.44
CA GLU A 20 16.17 -4.96 -15.11
C GLU A 20 17.50 -4.20 -15.15
N ARG A 21 18.47 -4.67 -15.94
CA ARG A 21 19.73 -3.97 -16.12
C ARG A 21 19.53 -2.58 -16.74
N MET A 22 18.71 -2.49 -17.79
CA MET A 22 18.39 -1.21 -18.43
C MET A 22 17.68 -0.24 -17.48
N ILE A 23 16.83 -0.74 -16.57
CA ILE A 23 16.21 0.09 -15.52
C ILE A 23 17.27 0.59 -14.52
N MET A 24 18.23 -0.25 -14.13
CA MET A 24 19.31 0.16 -13.22
C MET A 24 20.25 1.21 -13.85
N ASP A 25 20.61 1.03 -15.12
CA ASP A 25 21.43 2.01 -15.86
C ASP A 25 20.64 3.32 -16.09
N ALA A 26 19.33 3.24 -16.32
CA ALA A 26 18.46 4.43 -16.34
C ALA A 26 18.37 5.17 -14.99
N CYS A 27 18.76 4.57 -13.87
CA CYS A 27 18.82 5.26 -12.57
C CYS A 27 20.15 5.99 -12.32
N GLY A 28 21.17 5.81 -13.17
CA GLY A 28 22.47 6.49 -13.02
C GLY A 28 23.30 6.01 -11.82
N ILE A 29 22.90 4.92 -11.15
CA ILE A 29 23.54 4.45 -9.91
C ILE A 29 24.94 3.86 -10.17
N SER A 30 25.23 3.40 -11.40
CA SER A 30 26.49 2.74 -11.75
C SER A 30 26.93 2.88 -13.20
N CYS A 31 26.43 3.87 -13.95
CA CYS A 31 26.71 3.99 -15.38
C CYS A 31 27.15 5.40 -15.76
N THR A 32 27.77 5.53 -16.94
CA THR A 32 28.13 6.82 -17.52
C THR A 32 26.88 7.59 -17.97
N GLU A 33 26.97 8.92 -18.09
CA GLU A 33 25.89 9.78 -18.63
C GLU A 33 25.41 9.30 -20.01
N LEU A 34 26.32 8.80 -20.84
CA LEU A 34 25.99 8.26 -22.17
C LEU A 34 25.11 6.99 -22.06
N GLU A 35 25.47 6.07 -21.17
CA GLU A 35 24.70 4.83 -20.93
C GLU A 35 23.35 5.14 -20.30
N HIS A 36 23.29 6.11 -19.40
CA HIS A 36 22.05 6.62 -18.81
C HIS A 36 21.11 7.14 -19.91
N GLN A 37 21.59 7.99 -20.82
CA GLN A 37 20.78 8.52 -21.92
C GLN A 37 20.37 7.45 -22.93
N GLN A 38 21.25 6.47 -23.20
CA GLN A 38 20.90 5.32 -24.05
C GLN A 38 19.81 4.46 -23.42
N ALA A 39 19.89 4.19 -22.11
CA ALA A 39 18.90 3.44 -21.37
C ALA A 39 17.53 4.14 -21.34
N LEU A 40 17.51 5.45 -21.05
CA LEU A 40 16.29 6.26 -21.13
C LEU A 40 15.69 6.27 -22.53
N SER A 41 16.54 6.43 -23.56
CA SER A 41 16.10 6.41 -24.95
C SER A 41 15.51 5.05 -25.35
N TRP A 42 16.07 3.95 -24.84
CA TRP A 42 15.56 2.60 -25.11
C TRP A 42 14.22 2.33 -24.40
N LEU A 43 14.06 2.76 -23.14
CA LEU A 43 12.86 2.52 -22.33
C LEU A 43 11.67 3.42 -22.70
N PHE A 44 11.91 4.71 -22.92
CA PHE A 44 10.85 5.72 -23.01
C PHE A 44 10.50 6.15 -24.43
N LYS A 45 11.43 6.04 -25.40
CA LYS A 45 11.06 6.28 -26.80
C LYS A 45 10.33 5.06 -27.37
N PRO A 46 9.43 5.25 -28.35
CA PRO A 46 8.83 4.13 -29.06
C PRO A 46 9.95 3.36 -29.80
N ASN A 47 10.30 2.19 -29.26
CA ASN A 47 11.31 1.31 -29.83
C ASN A 47 10.69 -0.06 -30.09
N ARG A 48 10.89 -0.55 -31.31
CA ARG A 48 10.48 -1.90 -31.71
C ARG A 48 11.21 -2.96 -30.89
N GLY A 49 12.51 -2.78 -30.65
CA GLY A 49 13.32 -3.71 -29.86
C GLY A 49 12.89 -3.80 -28.39
N PHE A 50 12.39 -2.71 -27.81
CA PHE A 50 11.80 -2.73 -26.46
C PHE A 50 10.52 -3.56 -26.40
N SER A 51 9.65 -3.40 -27.40
CA SER A 51 8.38 -4.12 -27.47
C SER A 51 8.60 -5.63 -27.68
N GLU A 52 9.57 -5.99 -28.52
CA GLU A 52 9.98 -7.39 -28.75
C GLU A 52 10.63 -7.99 -27.50
N ALA A 53 11.53 -7.28 -26.81
CA ALA A 53 12.13 -7.74 -25.56
C ALA A 53 11.09 -7.97 -24.45
N CYS A 54 10.09 -7.10 -24.34
CA CYS A 54 8.99 -7.26 -23.38
C CYS A 54 8.12 -8.48 -23.72
N ALA A 55 7.79 -8.68 -25.00
CA ALA A 55 7.04 -9.84 -25.45
C ALA A 55 7.78 -11.16 -25.17
N LEU A 56 9.09 -11.21 -25.41
CA LEU A 56 9.94 -12.37 -25.12
C LEU A 56 10.14 -12.62 -23.61
N ALA A 57 10.09 -11.57 -22.79
CA ALA A 57 10.10 -11.67 -21.33
C ALA A 57 8.72 -12.03 -20.73
N GLY A 58 7.65 -12.00 -21.52
CA GLY A 58 6.27 -12.13 -21.02
C GLY A 58 5.81 -10.96 -20.15
N LEU A 59 6.36 -9.77 -20.38
CA LEU A 59 6.01 -8.54 -19.67
C LEU A 59 5.25 -7.57 -20.56
N GLU A 60 4.33 -6.83 -19.95
CA GLU A 60 3.64 -5.73 -20.62
C GLU A 60 4.56 -4.50 -20.74
N PRO A 61 4.76 -3.92 -21.94
CA PRO A 61 5.62 -2.74 -22.14
C PRO A 61 5.20 -1.53 -21.29
N SER A 62 3.89 -1.39 -21.05
CA SER A 62 3.30 -0.35 -20.22
C SER A 62 3.74 -0.48 -18.75
N TYR A 63 3.70 -1.70 -18.21
CA TYR A 63 4.14 -2.00 -16.86
C TYR A 63 5.63 -1.71 -16.65
N VAL A 64 6.47 -2.11 -17.61
CA VAL A 64 7.92 -1.88 -17.56
C VAL A 64 8.23 -0.38 -17.54
N ARG A 65 7.54 0.43 -18.35
CA ARG A 65 7.71 1.89 -18.38
C ARG A 65 7.29 2.57 -17.08
N VAL A 66 6.16 2.15 -16.49
CA VAL A 66 5.70 2.67 -15.19
C VAL A 66 6.72 2.35 -14.10
N ARG A 67 7.22 1.11 -14.07
CA ARG A 67 8.25 0.69 -13.12
C ARG A 67 9.56 1.44 -13.32
N ALA A 68 10.03 1.57 -14.56
CA ALA A 68 11.23 2.34 -14.89
C ALA A 68 11.12 3.79 -14.41
N ARG A 69 9.98 4.45 -14.66
CA ARG A 69 9.73 5.83 -14.21
C ARG A 69 9.80 5.95 -12.68
N GLN A 70 9.16 5.03 -11.95
CA GLN A 70 9.23 5.00 -10.49
C GLN A 70 10.67 4.89 -9.96
N HIS A 71 11.51 4.11 -10.62
CA HIS A 71 12.91 3.96 -10.24
C HIS A 71 13.75 5.21 -10.54
N VAL A 72 13.51 5.86 -11.69
CA VAL A 72 14.15 7.15 -12.04
C VAL A 72 13.71 8.25 -11.06
N ASP A 73 12.41 8.40 -10.81
CA ASP A 73 11.87 9.35 -9.83
C ASP A 73 12.45 9.12 -8.43
N ALA A 74 12.60 7.85 -8.01
CA ALA A 74 13.19 7.49 -6.72
C ALA A 74 14.69 7.80 -6.66
N ALA A 75 15.42 7.65 -7.77
CA ALA A 75 16.84 7.98 -7.86
C ALA A 75 17.07 9.50 -7.83
N GLU A 76 16.24 10.27 -8.55
CA GLU A 76 16.26 11.74 -8.52
C GLU A 76 15.91 12.28 -7.12
N GLN A 77 14.96 11.64 -6.43
CA GLN A 77 14.61 11.97 -5.05
C GLN A 77 15.69 11.59 -4.02
N GLY A 78 16.73 10.85 -4.43
CA GLY A 78 17.87 10.46 -3.61
C GLY A 78 18.99 11.50 -3.46
N VAL A 79 18.93 12.64 -4.17
CA VAL A 79 19.99 13.67 -4.15
C VAL A 79 19.65 14.87 -3.26
N VAL A 80 18.48 14.94 -2.62
CA VAL A 80 18.18 16.01 -1.65
C VAL A 80 17.58 15.45 -0.36
N LEU A 81 18.25 15.79 0.74
CA LEU A 81 17.93 15.52 2.13
C LEU A 81 16.44 15.71 2.46
N SER A 82 15.90 14.80 3.29
CA SER A 82 14.82 15.05 4.26
C SER A 82 13.70 16.02 3.86
N ALA A 83 12.63 15.53 3.23
CA ALA A 83 11.27 16.03 3.47
C ALA A 83 10.24 15.08 2.83
N GLU A 84 9.54 14.35 3.70
CA GLU A 84 8.17 13.86 3.58
C GLU A 84 7.61 13.50 2.18
N GLN A 85 7.59 12.19 1.88
CA GLN A 85 6.50 11.64 1.06
C GLN A 85 5.44 10.98 1.95
N PRO A 86 4.14 11.15 1.64
CA PRO A 86 3.05 10.56 2.41
C PRO A 86 2.97 9.07 2.09
N VAL A 87 3.67 8.26 2.87
CA VAL A 87 3.48 6.81 2.89
C VAL A 87 2.02 6.52 3.30
N LYS A 88 1.22 5.98 2.36
CA LYS A 88 -0.04 5.31 2.71
C LYS A 88 0.30 4.30 3.81
N PRO A 89 -0.39 4.27 4.97
CA PRO A 89 0.02 3.42 6.08
C PRO A 89 -0.25 1.94 5.72
N THR A 90 0.74 1.28 5.13
CA THR A 90 0.90 -0.17 5.24
C THR A 90 0.96 -0.48 6.73
N ARG A 91 0.15 -1.43 7.21
CA ARG A 91 0.08 -1.85 8.63
C ARG A 91 1.47 -2.27 9.10
N THR A 92 2.25 -1.33 9.59
CA THR A 92 3.53 -1.59 10.25
C THR A 92 3.21 -2.35 11.53
N LYS A 93 3.74 -3.57 11.65
CA LYS A 93 3.79 -4.27 12.94
C LYS A 93 4.44 -3.31 13.92
N LEU A 94 3.71 -2.93 14.98
CA LEU A 94 4.23 -2.04 16.02
C LEU A 94 5.50 -2.67 16.62
N PRO A 95 6.54 -1.89 16.98
CA PRO A 95 7.70 -2.38 17.71
C PRO A 95 7.28 -3.25 18.90
N ASP A 96 7.98 -4.37 19.07
CA ASP A 96 7.84 -5.33 20.16
C ASP A 96 8.30 -4.69 21.48
N ARG A 97 7.56 -3.68 21.94
CA ARG A 97 7.86 -2.98 23.20
C ARG A 97 7.45 -3.88 24.35
N VAL A 98 8.43 -4.26 25.16
CA VAL A 98 8.21 -4.85 26.48
C VAL A 98 7.79 -3.76 27.46
N CYS A 99 6.77 -4.02 28.27
CA CYS A 99 6.26 -3.09 29.27
C CYS A 99 6.10 -3.79 30.61
N THR A 100 6.61 -3.13 31.65
CA THR A 100 6.48 -3.56 33.04
C THR A 100 5.26 -2.88 33.65
N ILE A 101 4.21 -3.65 33.93
CA ILE A 101 2.98 -3.16 34.58
C ILE A 101 2.79 -3.96 35.86
N ARG A 102 2.70 -3.27 37.00
CA ARG A 102 2.52 -3.88 38.34
C ARG A 102 3.53 -5.00 38.64
N GLY A 103 4.80 -4.79 38.31
CA GLY A 103 5.89 -5.74 38.59
C GLY A 103 5.96 -6.94 37.63
N ARG A 104 5.11 -7.00 36.59
CA ARG A 104 5.21 -8.02 35.54
C ARG A 104 5.69 -7.39 34.23
N THR A 105 6.80 -7.86 33.71
CA THR A 105 7.34 -7.46 32.40
C THR A 105 6.82 -8.42 31.33
N MET A 106 5.98 -7.93 30.42
CA MET A 106 5.51 -8.72 29.28
C MET A 106 5.50 -7.88 28.01
N ARG A 107 5.40 -8.52 26.84
CA ARG A 107 5.23 -7.82 25.57
C ARG A 107 3.89 -7.08 25.55
N LEU A 108 3.87 -5.92 24.92
CA LEU A 108 2.63 -5.15 24.74
C LEU A 108 1.52 -5.97 24.08
N ALA A 109 1.86 -6.86 23.13
CA ALA A 109 0.89 -7.75 22.50
C ALA A 109 0.21 -8.70 23.51
N ASP A 110 0.98 -9.25 24.45
CA ASP A 110 0.46 -10.13 25.51
C ASP A 110 -0.40 -9.35 26.50
N TRP A 111 0.01 -8.12 26.83
CA TRP A 111 -0.80 -7.21 27.64
C TRP A 111 -2.12 -6.86 26.98
N ILE A 112 -2.14 -6.62 25.67
CA ILE A 112 -3.37 -6.35 24.94
C ILE A 112 -4.28 -7.58 24.90
N ASN A 113 -3.72 -8.78 24.69
CA ASN A 113 -4.51 -10.02 24.70
C ASN A 113 -5.17 -10.28 26.07
N LYS A 114 -4.56 -9.81 27.16
CA LYS A 114 -5.10 -9.92 28.53
C LYS A 114 -6.00 -8.76 28.93
N SER A 115 -6.02 -7.67 28.16
CA SER A 115 -6.80 -6.48 28.45
C SER A 115 -8.21 -6.59 27.86
N PRO A 116 -9.24 -6.03 28.52
CA PRO A 116 -10.59 -5.91 27.95
C PRO A 116 -10.67 -4.89 26.79
N VAL A 117 -9.58 -4.16 26.51
CA VAL A 117 -9.54 -3.13 25.47
C VAL A 117 -9.08 -3.72 24.14
N SER A 118 -9.79 -3.38 23.07
CA SER A 118 -9.42 -3.82 21.71
C SER A 118 -8.03 -3.31 21.29
N LYS A 119 -7.27 -4.17 20.59
CA LYS A 119 -6.00 -3.83 19.91
C LYS A 119 -6.00 -2.44 19.25
N PRO A 120 -6.95 -2.10 18.36
CA PRO A 120 -6.95 -0.79 17.71
C PRO A 120 -7.12 0.39 18.69
N ALA A 121 -7.90 0.22 19.77
CA ALA A 121 -8.05 1.27 20.78
C ALA A 121 -6.76 1.52 21.56
N VAL A 122 -6.04 0.46 21.96
CA VAL A 122 -4.73 0.58 22.61
C VAL A 122 -3.73 1.29 21.70
N TYR A 123 -3.64 0.88 20.43
CA TYR A 123 -2.75 1.50 19.46
C TYR A 123 -3.06 2.99 19.23
N SER A 124 -4.34 3.33 19.07
CA SER A 124 -4.77 4.73 18.88
C SER A 124 -4.40 5.59 20.09
N ARG A 125 -4.53 5.06 21.31
CA ARG A 125 -4.19 5.76 22.55
C ARG A 125 -2.70 5.99 22.70
N ILE A 126 -1.87 4.98 22.43
CA ILE A 126 -0.40 5.12 22.47
C ILE A 126 0.05 6.17 21.45
N ARG A 127 -0.52 6.17 20.23
CA ARG A 127 -0.24 7.23 19.24
C ARG A 127 -0.68 8.62 19.68
N ARG A 128 -1.67 8.72 20.56
CA ARG A 128 -2.13 9.97 21.19
C ARG A 128 -1.31 10.33 22.44
N GLY A 129 -0.21 9.63 22.73
CA GLY A 129 0.67 9.91 23.87
C GLY A 129 0.17 9.36 25.20
N TRP A 130 -0.77 8.42 25.20
CA TRP A 130 -1.23 7.80 26.45
C TRP A 130 -0.18 6.83 27.00
N SER A 131 -0.03 6.83 28.32
CA SER A 131 0.73 5.81 29.05
C SER A 131 0.17 4.41 28.76
N ILE A 132 1.04 3.42 28.68
CA ILE A 132 0.66 2.04 28.32
C ILE A 132 -0.41 1.49 29.28
N GLU A 133 -0.27 1.75 30.58
CA GLU A 133 -1.25 1.36 31.59
C GLU A 133 -2.62 2.02 31.33
N ALA A 134 -2.65 3.34 31.14
CA ALA A 134 -3.88 4.08 30.83
C ALA A 134 -4.53 3.57 29.52
N ALA A 135 -3.72 3.22 28.53
CA ALA A 135 -4.19 2.70 27.26
C ALA A 135 -4.86 1.31 27.40
N LEU A 136 -4.38 0.48 28.33
CA LEU A 136 -4.88 -0.89 28.58
C LEU A 136 -6.07 -0.95 29.55
N PHE A 137 -6.17 -0.03 30.51
CA PHE A 137 -7.21 -0.09 31.55
C PHE A 137 -8.39 0.87 31.32
N THR A 138 -8.27 1.84 30.42
CA THR A 138 -9.38 2.77 30.15
C THR A 138 -10.35 2.15 29.14
N PRO A 139 -11.67 2.07 29.39
CA PRO A 139 -12.63 1.59 28.40
C PRO A 139 -12.78 2.60 27.24
N PRO A 140 -13.00 2.15 25.99
CA PRO A 140 -13.28 3.06 24.88
C PRO A 140 -14.60 3.78 25.11
N THR A 141 -14.62 5.11 25.04
CA THR A 141 -15.86 5.89 25.07
C THR A 141 -16.60 5.60 23.77
N ILE A 142 -17.80 5.02 23.89
CA ILE A 142 -18.62 4.52 22.77
C ILE A 142 -19.30 5.66 21.98
N ASN A 143 -18.73 6.88 22.00
CA ASN A 143 -19.38 8.09 21.50
C ASN A 143 -18.99 8.41 20.04
N GLY A 144 -18.97 7.39 19.18
CA GLY A 144 -18.77 7.56 17.75
C GLY A 144 -19.97 7.00 16.99
N LYS A 145 -20.83 7.88 16.47
CA LYS A 145 -21.87 7.53 15.49
C LYS A 145 -21.29 6.58 14.42
N PRO A 146 -22.01 5.53 14.02
CA PRO A 146 -21.53 4.63 12.98
C PRO A 146 -21.24 5.45 11.72
N ARG A 147 -19.98 5.43 11.29
CA ARG A 147 -19.57 6.07 10.04
C ARG A 147 -20.16 5.25 8.88
N GLY A 148 -21.22 5.81 8.31
CA GLY A 148 -21.81 5.56 7.00
C GLY A 148 -21.35 4.28 6.29
N TRP A 149 -22.06 3.19 6.53
CA TRP A 149 -22.32 2.18 5.51
C TRP A 149 -23.68 2.51 4.89
N GLY A 150 -23.65 2.76 3.58
CA GLY A 150 -24.77 3.10 2.68
C GLY A 150 -26.17 3.19 3.28
N GLN A 151 -26.65 4.41 3.51
CA GLN A 151 -28.08 4.67 3.36
C GLN A 151 -28.35 4.77 1.86
N THR A 152 -28.82 3.68 1.27
CA THR A 152 -29.54 3.72 0.00
C THR A 152 -30.79 4.58 0.20
N PRO A 153 -31.06 5.57 -0.68
CA PRO A 153 -32.32 6.29 -0.60
C PRO A 153 -33.44 5.31 -0.94
N ALA A 154 -34.30 5.05 0.04
CA ALA A 154 -35.51 4.27 -0.13
C ALA A 154 -36.33 4.89 -1.26
N LYS A 155 -36.57 4.09 -2.31
CA LYS A 155 -37.59 4.38 -3.31
C LYS A 155 -38.92 4.56 -2.57
N SER A 156 -39.46 5.76 -2.67
CA SER A 156 -40.85 6.10 -2.38
C SER A 156 -41.78 5.16 -3.16
N GLY A 157 -42.31 4.15 -2.47
CA GLY A 157 -43.54 3.45 -2.83
C GLY A 157 -44.66 3.99 -1.92
N PRO A 158 -45.86 4.29 -2.44
CA PRO A 158 -46.91 4.94 -1.67
C PRO A 158 -47.55 3.92 -0.72
N ASP A 159 -47.25 4.04 0.57
CA ASP A 159 -47.95 3.29 1.60
C ASP A 159 -49.38 3.80 1.72
N ARG A 160 -50.27 2.84 1.51
CA ARG A 160 -51.71 2.92 1.67
C ARG A 160 -52.07 3.28 3.11
N LEU A 161 -53.08 4.16 3.21
CA LEU A 161 -54.17 4.18 4.20
C LEU A 161 -53.79 4.33 5.68
N PHE A 162 -54.30 5.38 6.32
CA PHE A 162 -55.28 5.33 7.43
C PHE A 162 -55.65 6.77 7.88
N PRO A 163 -56.80 7.00 8.54
CA PRO A 163 -57.85 7.90 8.07
C PRO A 163 -57.89 9.25 8.79
N THR A 164 -58.32 10.28 8.07
CA THR A 164 -58.63 11.61 8.61
C THR A 164 -59.88 11.54 9.47
N ALA A 165 -59.71 11.60 10.80
CA ALA A 165 -60.76 12.02 11.70
C ALA A 165 -60.81 13.55 11.67
N GLN A 166 -61.79 14.12 10.98
CA GLN A 166 -62.30 15.49 11.18
C GLN A 166 -63.52 15.69 10.29
N ASP A 167 -64.70 15.56 10.88
CA ASP A 167 -65.75 16.57 10.68
C ASP A 167 -66.61 16.61 11.96
N SER A 168 -66.85 17.82 12.43
CA SER A 168 -67.47 18.17 13.71
C SER A 168 -68.76 18.92 13.40
N VAL A 169 -69.85 18.48 14.04
CA VAL A 169 -71.09 19.23 14.39
C VAL A 169 -71.92 19.81 13.26
#